data_AF-A0A2E2P0T1-F1
#
_entry.id   AF-A0A2E2P0T1-F1
#
_cell.length_a   1.000
_cell.length_b   1.000
_cell.length_c   1.000
_cell.angle_alpha   90.00
_cell.angle_beta   90.00
_cell.angle_gamma   90.00
#
_symmetry.space_group_name_H-M   'P 1'
#
loop_
_entity.id
_entity.type
_entity.pdbx_description
1 polymer ?
#
loop_
_entity_poly.entity_id
_entity_poly.type
_entity_poly.pdbx_seq_one_letter_code
_entity_poly.pdbx_strand_id
1 'polypeptide(L)'
;MTRHPYTLKLFLDNQRIYEVDIQGSKFVLPDNSIQLYSGESVFIEVELVDSSIVSIKSVEKNINPERTIELSLRQNTENFNHLNSIFRIFNPLSRSIIYEAKIFVSGKSNWVETEVIPVKPMKASFEIWPEVVISIAILNITL
;
A
#
# COMPACT_ATOMS: atom_id res chain seq x y z
N MET A 1 6.65 -13.30 -0.66
CA MET A 1 7.35 -12.50 -1.68
C MET A 1 8.20 -11.45 -0.99
N THR A 2 9.39 -11.16 -1.49
CA THR A 2 10.27 -10.10 -0.98
C THR A 2 10.43 -9.01 -2.04
N ARG A 3 10.46 -7.76 -1.59
CA ARG A 3 10.89 -6.61 -2.37
C ARG A 3 12.38 -6.79 -2.71
N HIS A 4 12.70 -6.66 -3.99
CA HIS A 4 14.09 -6.55 -4.44
C HIS A 4 14.60 -5.14 -4.21
N PRO A 5 15.91 -4.92 -3.95
CA PRO A 5 16.46 -3.59 -3.83
C PRO A 5 16.25 -2.78 -5.12
N TYR A 6 15.93 -1.49 -4.98
CA TYR A 6 15.78 -0.57 -6.10
C TYR A 6 15.92 0.88 -5.64
N THR A 7 16.15 1.79 -6.58
CA THR A 7 16.15 3.23 -6.31
C THR A 7 14.76 3.79 -6.56
N LEU A 8 14.11 4.27 -5.51
CA LEU A 8 12.83 4.96 -5.59
C LEU A 8 13.08 6.39 -6.09
N LYS A 9 12.41 6.78 -7.18
CA LYS A 9 12.43 8.14 -7.73
C LYS A 9 11.01 8.70 -7.75
N LEU A 10 10.80 9.85 -7.13
CA LEU A 10 9.51 10.54 -7.09
C LEU A 10 9.69 12.00 -7.50
N PHE A 11 8.85 12.47 -8.41
CA PHE A 11 8.91 13.86 -8.85
C PHE A 11 8.24 14.75 -7.80
N LEU A 12 8.93 15.74 -7.27
CA LEU A 12 8.31 16.78 -6.43
C LEU A 12 7.73 17.89 -7.31
N ASP A 13 8.46 18.23 -8.36
CA ASP A 13 8.06 19.08 -9.49
C ASP A 13 8.98 18.78 -10.69
N ASN A 14 8.85 19.54 -11.77
CA ASN A 14 9.65 19.38 -12.98
C ASN A 14 11.17 19.64 -12.81
N GLN A 15 11.64 20.10 -11.65
CA GLN A 15 13.06 20.36 -11.36
C GLN A 15 13.60 19.51 -10.21
N ARG A 16 12.74 19.09 -9.28
CA ARG A 16 13.14 18.41 -8.04
C ARG A 16 12.63 16.97 -8.02
N ILE A 17 13.54 16.05 -7.75
CA ILE A 17 13.25 14.62 -7.60
C ILE A 17 13.68 14.19 -6.20
N TYR A 18 12.80 13.48 -5.51
CA TYR A 18 13.14 12.71 -4.31
C TYR A 18 13.70 11.36 -4.75
N GLU A 19 14.89 11.01 -4.30
CA GLU A 19 15.58 9.78 -4.65
C GLU A 19 16.12 9.10 -3.38
N VAL A 20 15.86 7.80 -3.24
CA VAL A 20 16.36 7.00 -2.12
C VAL A 20 16.55 5.55 -2.54
N ASP A 21 17.63 4.93 -2.05
CA ASP A 21 17.86 3.50 -2.25
C ASP A 21 17.04 2.68 -1.24
N ILE A 22 16.09 1.93 -1.77
CA ILE A 22 15.27 1.01 -0.99
C ILE A 22 15.98 -0.33 -0.95
N GLN A 23 16.32 -0.78 0.26
CA GLN A 23 16.89 -2.10 0.48
C GLN A 23 15.82 -3.18 0.30
N GLY A 24 16.27 -4.38 -0.08
CA GLY A 24 15.38 -5.53 -0.18
C GLY A 24 14.78 -5.90 1.17
N SER A 25 13.47 -6.14 1.21
CA SER A 25 12.76 -6.46 2.46
C SER A 25 11.48 -7.25 2.18
N LYS A 26 10.79 -7.71 3.22
CA LYS A 26 9.42 -8.23 3.06
C LYS A 26 8.43 -7.05 2.92
N PHE A 27 7.33 -7.30 2.22
CA PHE A 27 6.17 -6.38 2.19
C PHE A 27 5.33 -6.51 3.45
N VAL A 28 5.13 -7.74 3.92
CA VAL A 28 4.53 -8.04 5.23
C VAL A 28 5.65 -8.08 6.27
N LEU A 29 5.60 -7.19 7.25
CA LEU A 29 6.58 -7.05 8.31
C LEU A 29 6.30 -8.03 9.47
N PRO A 30 7.25 -8.25 10.41
CA PRO A 30 7.08 -9.22 11.50
C PRO A 30 5.89 -8.96 12.43
N ASP A 31 5.39 -7.72 12.49
CA ASP A 31 4.21 -7.30 13.25
C ASP A 31 2.89 -7.43 12.46
N ASN A 32 2.93 -8.10 11.30
CA ASN A 32 1.82 -8.21 10.34
C ASN A 32 1.36 -6.87 9.74
N SER A 33 2.14 -5.81 9.85
CA SER A 33 1.91 -4.61 9.04
C SER A 33 2.34 -4.84 7.59
N ILE A 34 1.71 -4.11 6.66
CA ILE A 34 2.07 -4.15 5.24
C ILE A 34 2.63 -2.79 4.86
N GLN A 35 3.84 -2.77 4.31
CA GLN A 35 4.47 -1.53 3.83
C GLN A 35 4.61 -1.55 2.30
N LEU A 36 4.15 -0.47 1.66
CA LEU A 36 4.42 -0.18 0.26
C LEU A 36 5.18 1.14 0.14
N TYR A 37 6.09 1.22 -0.83
CA TYR A 37 6.62 2.45 -1.36
C TYR A 37 5.87 2.85 -2.63
N SER A 38 5.91 4.13 -2.98
CA SER A 38 5.26 4.61 -4.19
C SER A 38 5.85 3.96 -5.45
N GLY A 39 4.98 3.58 -6.37
CA GLY A 39 5.28 2.76 -7.54
C GLY A 39 5.04 1.26 -7.34
N GLU A 40 4.88 0.79 -6.09
CA GLU A 40 4.73 -0.64 -5.82
C GLU A 40 3.29 -1.13 -5.98
N SER A 41 3.16 -2.41 -6.32
CA SER A 41 1.92 -3.17 -6.27
C SER A 41 2.21 -4.54 -5.68
N VAL A 42 1.35 -5.03 -4.78
CA VAL A 42 1.55 -6.30 -4.08
C VAL A 42 0.23 -7.05 -3.91
N PHE A 43 0.32 -8.38 -3.99
CA PHE A 43 -0.77 -9.29 -3.65
C PHE A 43 -0.58 -9.81 -2.23
N ILE A 44 -1.62 -9.71 -1.42
CA ILE A 44 -1.66 -10.18 -0.03
C ILE A 44 -2.67 -11.31 0.05
N GLU A 45 -2.19 -12.54 0.14
CA GLU A 45 -3.03 -13.71 0.40
C GLU A 45 -3.32 -13.79 1.90
N VAL A 46 -4.59 -13.94 2.25
CA VAL A 46 -5.05 -14.08 3.64
C VAL A 46 -5.56 -15.49 3.91
N GLU A 47 -5.35 -15.95 5.14
CA GLU A 47 -5.94 -17.18 5.65
C GLU A 47 -7.05 -16.84 6.65
N LEU A 48 -8.21 -17.48 6.48
CA LEU A 48 -9.39 -17.23 7.28
C LEU A 48 -9.74 -18.47 8.11
N VAL A 49 -9.99 -18.27 9.41
CA VAL A 49 -10.59 -19.27 10.31
C VAL A 49 -11.76 -18.58 11.01
N ASP A 50 -12.94 -19.19 10.96
CA ASP A 50 -14.16 -18.65 11.58
C ASP A 50 -14.43 -17.18 11.26
N SER A 51 -14.22 -16.80 9.98
CA SER A 51 -14.36 -15.41 9.49
C SER A 51 -13.37 -14.38 10.08
N SER A 52 -12.26 -14.83 10.68
CA SER A 52 -11.18 -13.98 11.16
C SER A 52 -9.91 -14.20 10.35
N ILE A 53 -9.17 -13.12 10.06
CA ILE A 53 -7.84 -13.21 9.44
C ILE A 53 -6.87 -13.76 10.49
N VAL A 54 -6.32 -14.95 10.25
CA VAL A 54 -5.33 -15.57 11.16
C VAL A 54 -3.90 -15.45 10.64
N SER A 55 -3.74 -15.19 9.34
CA SER A 55 -2.44 -15.06 8.70
C SER A 55 -2.56 -14.21 7.44
N ILE A 56 -1.50 -13.45 7.15
CA ILE A 56 -1.34 -12.71 5.91
C ILE A 56 0.05 -12.97 5.34
N LYS A 57 0.17 -13.06 4.02
CA LYS A 57 1.46 -13.19 3.34
C LYS A 57 1.44 -12.50 1.99
N SER A 58 2.58 -11.94 1.59
CA SER A 58 2.74 -11.43 0.22
C SER A 58 3.03 -12.58 -0.75
N VAL A 59 2.37 -12.57 -1.91
CA VAL A 59 2.54 -13.56 -2.98
C VAL A 59 2.90 -12.88 -4.29
N GLU A 60 3.66 -13.56 -5.14
CA GLU A 60 4.10 -13.02 -6.44
C GLU A 60 2.96 -13.02 -7.48
N LYS A 61 2.10 -14.05 -7.42
CA LYS A 61 0.99 -14.24 -8.35
C LYS A 61 -0.30 -14.48 -7.58
N ASN A 62 -1.39 -13.91 -8.08
CA ASN A 62 -2.72 -14.15 -7.56
C ASN A 62 -3.27 -15.49 -8.07
N ILE A 63 -2.93 -16.58 -7.39
CA ILE A 63 -3.42 -17.94 -7.70
C ILE A 63 -4.79 -18.20 -7.06
N ASN A 64 -5.09 -17.51 -5.95
CA ASN A 64 -6.32 -17.67 -5.15
C ASN A 64 -7.07 -16.32 -5.07
N PRO A 65 -7.74 -15.88 -6.16
CA PRO A 65 -8.30 -14.54 -6.27
C PRO A 65 -9.34 -14.19 -5.21
N GLU A 66 -10.08 -15.17 -4.71
CA GLU A 66 -11.10 -15.03 -3.67
C GLU A 66 -10.55 -14.69 -2.29
N ARG A 67 -9.24 -14.85 -2.07
CA ARG A 67 -8.57 -14.57 -0.78
C ARG A 67 -7.30 -13.73 -0.93
N THR A 68 -7.13 -13.08 -2.07
CA THR A 68 -5.93 -12.28 -2.38
C THR A 68 -6.28 -10.81 -2.54
N ILE A 69 -5.99 -10.03 -1.50
CA ILE A 69 -6.14 -8.58 -1.49
C ILE A 69 -5.08 -7.97 -2.41
N GLU A 70 -5.48 -7.01 -3.24
CA GLU A 70 -4.54 -6.29 -4.12
C GLU A 70 -4.31 -4.89 -3.58
N LEU A 71 -3.04 -4.52 -3.45
CA LEU A 71 -2.64 -3.21 -2.96
C LEU A 71 -1.73 -2.54 -3.98
N SER A 72 -1.89 -1.24 -4.18
CA SER A 72 -0.92 -0.45 -4.92
C SER A 72 -0.85 0.99 -4.41
N LEU A 73 0.36 1.56 -4.45
CA LEU A 73 0.59 2.98 -4.18
C LEU A 73 1.28 3.57 -5.41
N ARG A 74 0.73 4.65 -5.96
CA ARG A 74 1.25 5.28 -7.18
C ARG A 74 1.34 6.79 -7.02
N GLN A 75 2.34 7.37 -7.66
CA GLN A 75 2.39 8.79 -7.93
C GLN A 75 1.83 9.04 -9.33
N ASN A 76 0.90 9.98 -9.45
CA ASN A 76 0.51 10.55 -10.74
C ASN A 76 1.27 11.84 -10.99
N THR A 77 1.72 12.00 -12.23
CA THR A 77 2.47 13.18 -12.67
C THR A 77 2.01 13.64 -14.04
N GLU A 78 2.10 14.94 -14.30
CA GLU A 78 1.92 15.54 -15.62
C GLU A 78 3.11 16.44 -15.94
N ASN A 79 3.77 16.20 -17.07
CA ASN A 79 5.01 16.89 -17.44
C ASN A 79 6.06 16.92 -16.31
N PHE A 80 6.24 15.78 -15.63
CA PHE A 80 7.10 15.63 -14.45
C PHE A 80 6.71 16.45 -13.23
N ASN A 81 5.54 17.10 -13.23
CA ASN A 81 4.99 17.72 -12.03
C ASN A 81 4.10 16.72 -11.29
N HIS A 82 4.25 16.65 -9.98
CA HIS A 82 3.35 15.87 -9.15
C HIS A 82 1.92 16.41 -9.23
N LEU A 83 0.95 15.51 -9.39
CA LEU A 83 -0.47 15.85 -9.31
C LEU A 83 -1.11 15.32 -8.02
N ASN A 84 -0.94 14.03 -7.75
CA ASN A 84 -1.42 13.38 -6.55
C ASN A 84 -0.74 12.02 -6.37
N SER A 85 -0.83 11.50 -5.15
CA SER A 85 -0.55 10.11 -4.82
C SER A 85 -1.88 9.38 -4.66
N ILE A 86 -1.96 8.15 -5.18
CA ILE A 86 -3.13 7.29 -5.09
C ILE A 86 -2.73 5.97 -4.46
N PHE A 87 -3.42 5.61 -3.38
CA PHE A 87 -3.43 4.25 -2.85
C PHE A 87 -4.71 3.55 -3.26
N ARG A 88 -4.58 2.32 -3.76
CA ARG A 88 -5.69 1.43 -4.09
C ARG A 88 -5.60 0.17 -3.25
N ILE A 89 -6.72 -0.22 -2.67
CA ILE A 89 -6.93 -1.53 -2.04
C ILE A 89 -8.15 -2.19 -2.66
N PHE A 90 -8.00 -3.42 -3.15
CA PHE A 90 -9.11 -4.25 -3.64
C PHE A 90 -9.39 -5.38 -2.66
N ASN A 91 -10.64 -5.48 -2.24
CA ASN A 91 -11.14 -6.51 -1.34
C ASN A 91 -11.88 -7.61 -2.13
N PRO A 92 -11.31 -8.82 -2.28
CA PRO A 92 -12.00 -9.95 -2.90
C PRO A 92 -12.89 -10.74 -1.93
N LEU A 93 -12.86 -10.41 -0.64
CA LEU A 93 -13.52 -11.18 0.41
C LEU A 93 -15.01 -10.88 0.43
N SER A 94 -15.78 -11.77 1.06
CA SER A 94 -17.23 -11.61 1.26
C SER A 94 -17.60 -10.64 2.39
N ARG A 95 -16.61 -10.11 3.12
CA ARG A 95 -16.77 -9.18 4.25
C ARG A 95 -16.00 -7.89 4.00
N SER A 96 -16.34 -6.83 4.73
CA SER A 96 -15.64 -5.55 4.57
C SER A 96 -14.27 -5.64 5.21
N ILE A 97 -13.23 -5.10 4.58
CA ILE A 97 -11.92 -4.97 5.23
C ILE A 97 -11.90 -3.68 6.03
N ILE A 98 -11.53 -3.77 7.30
CA ILE A 98 -11.23 -2.62 8.16
C ILE A 98 -9.72 -2.63 8.39
N TYR A 99 -9.10 -1.45 8.36
CA TYR A 99 -7.66 -1.30 8.55
C TYR A 99 -7.36 0.11 9.06
N GLU A 100 -6.17 0.29 9.59
CA GLU A 100 -5.57 1.59 9.88
C GLU A 100 -4.45 1.86 8.87
N ALA A 101 -4.19 3.13 8.57
CA ALA A 101 -3.10 3.50 7.68
C ALA A 101 -2.30 4.70 8.21
N LYS A 102 -0.99 4.63 7.95
CA LYS A 102 -0.06 5.73 8.14
C LYS A 102 0.69 5.98 6.84
N ILE A 103 0.91 7.25 6.50
CA ILE A 103 1.68 7.66 5.32
C ILE A 103 2.96 8.39 5.72
N PHE A 104 4.02 8.16 4.96
CA PHE A 104 5.25 8.94 5.02
C PHE A 104 5.31 9.84 3.78
N VAL A 105 5.29 11.14 4.01
CA VAL A 105 5.13 12.17 2.97
C VAL A 105 6.42 12.96 2.82
N SER A 106 6.76 13.37 1.59
CA SER A 106 7.93 14.21 1.37
C SER A 106 7.87 15.51 2.19
N GLY A 107 9.03 15.92 2.72
CA GLY A 107 9.13 17.12 3.58
C GLY A 107 8.62 16.95 5.02
N LYS A 108 8.06 15.78 5.39
CA LYS A 108 7.73 15.45 6.78
C LYS A 108 8.79 14.49 7.36
N SER A 109 9.08 14.65 8.65
CA SER A 109 10.05 13.80 9.37
C SER A 109 9.43 12.57 10.00
N ASN A 110 8.10 12.48 10.06
CA ASN A 110 7.37 11.44 10.79
C ASN A 110 6.25 10.85 9.93
N TRP A 111 5.85 9.63 10.27
CA TRP A 111 4.63 9.00 9.76
C TRP A 111 3.40 9.76 10.25
N VAL A 112 2.41 9.93 9.37
CA VAL A 112 1.17 10.65 9.63
C VAL A 112 0.01 9.66 9.52
N GLU A 113 -0.86 9.63 10.53
CA GLU A 113 -2.09 8.85 10.50
C GLU A 113 -3.08 9.39 9.47
N THR A 114 -3.78 8.49 8.78
CA THR A 114 -4.80 8.84 7.80
C THR A 114 -6.12 8.19 8.19
N GLU A 115 -7.20 8.94 8.01
CA GLU A 115 -8.54 8.36 8.06
C GLU A 115 -8.77 7.51 6.82
N VAL A 116 -9.23 6.28 7.00
CA VAL A 116 -9.54 5.35 5.92
C VAL A 116 -10.93 4.79 6.11
N ILE A 117 -11.60 4.48 5.01
CA ILE A 117 -12.94 3.88 5.05
C ILE A 117 -12.88 2.36 4.88
N PRO A 118 -13.81 1.61 5.51
CA PRO A 118 -13.90 0.17 5.30
C PRO A 118 -14.10 -0.18 3.82
N VAL A 119 -13.31 -1.12 3.31
CA VAL A 119 -13.37 -1.56 1.92
C VAL A 119 -14.45 -2.63 1.78
N LYS A 120 -15.55 -2.31 1.11
CA LYS A 120 -16.69 -3.23 0.94
C LYS A 120 -16.32 -4.51 0.17
N PRO A 121 -17.06 -5.62 0.37
CA PRO A 121 -16.87 -6.86 -0.37
C PRO A 121 -16.85 -6.65 -1.88
N MET A 122 -15.93 -7.29 -2.59
CA MET A 122 -15.80 -7.22 -4.05
C MET A 122 -15.66 -5.79 -4.60
N LYS A 123 -15.11 -4.87 -3.80
CA LYS A 123 -14.89 -3.47 -4.19
C LYS A 123 -13.44 -3.06 -4.00
N ALA A 124 -13.05 -2.04 -4.75
CA ALA A 124 -11.84 -1.30 -4.51
C ALA A 124 -12.17 0.01 -3.78
N SER A 125 -11.31 0.41 -2.84
CA SER A 125 -11.25 1.77 -2.32
C SER A 125 -10.03 2.48 -2.90
N PHE A 126 -10.13 3.81 -3.00
CA PHE A 126 -9.08 4.68 -3.48
C PHE A 126 -8.92 5.83 -2.49
N GLU A 127 -7.71 5.98 -1.97
CA GLU A 127 -7.32 7.13 -1.17
C GLU A 127 -6.41 8.01 -2.03
N ILE A 128 -6.68 9.31 -2.06
CA ILE A 128 -6.00 10.26 -2.93
C ILE A 128 -5.47 11.42 -2.09
N TRP A 129 -4.17 11.68 -2.21
CA TRP A 129 -3.50 12.78 -1.51
C TRP A 129 -2.87 13.76 -2.52
N PRO A 130 -2.98 15.08 -2.29
CA PRO A 130 -2.27 16.07 -3.09
C PRO A 130 -0.76 16.08 -2.83
N GLU A 131 -0.29 15.45 -1.75
CA GLU A 131 1.11 15.36 -1.41
C GLU A 131 1.81 14.12 -2.00
N VAL A 132 3.13 14.24 -2.16
CA VAL A 132 4.00 13.13 -2.57
C VAL A 132 4.13 12.14 -1.41
N VAL A 133 3.32 11.09 -1.44
CA VAL A 133 3.44 9.95 -0.52
C VAL A 133 4.61 9.08 -0.95
N ILE A 134 5.63 8.99 -0.10
CA ILE A 134 6.81 8.14 -0.31
C ILE A 134 6.47 6.68 0.03
N SER A 135 5.77 6.47 1.14
CA SER A 135 5.41 5.13 1.63
C SER A 135 4.09 5.16 2.39
N ILE A 136 3.40 4.02 2.40
CA ILE A 136 2.22 3.75 3.23
C ILE A 136 2.46 2.48 4.06
N ALA A 137 2.01 2.51 5.31
CA ALA A 137 1.94 1.38 6.21
C ALA A 137 0.47 1.09 6.53
N ILE A 138 0.05 -0.15 6.31
CA ILE A 138 -1.28 -0.66 6.61
C ILE A 138 -1.17 -1.51 7.86
N LEU A 139 -2.02 -1.23 8.84
CA LEU A 139 -1.99 -1.79 10.18
C LEU A 139 -3.35 -2.42 10.51
N ASN A 140 -3.35 -3.37 11.44
CA ASN A 140 -4.55 -3.88 12.09
C ASN A 140 -5.67 -4.31 11.12
N ILE A 141 -5.32 -5.08 10.09
CA ILE A 141 -6.29 -5.54 9.09
C ILE A 141 -7.27 -6.58 9.68
N THR A 142 -8.57 -6.29 9.61
CA THR A 142 -9.64 -7.16 10.11
C THR A 142 -10.86 -7.17 9.15
N LEU A 143 -11.88 -7.98 9.47
CA LEU A 143 -13.12 -8.15 8.70
C LEU A 143 -14.37 -7.60 9.41
#